data_AF-A0A3C2DVW8-F1
#
_entry.id   AF-A0A3C2DVW8-F1
#
_cell.length_a   1.000
_cell.length_b   1.000
_cell.length_c   1.000
_cell.angle_alpha   90.00
_cell.angle_beta   90.00
_cell.angle_gamma   90.00
#
_symmetry.space_group_name_H-M   'P 1'
#
loop_
_entity.id
_entity.type
_entity.pdbx_description
1 polymer ?
#
loop_
_entity_poly.entity_id
_entity_poly.type
_entity_poly.pdbx_seq_one_letter_code
_entity_poly.pdbx_strand_id
1 'polypeptide(L)' 'MQQKGEIMTGRVHSFQSLGTVDGPGVRTVLFLQGCPLRCPYCHNPDTWDKEGGTAVTVDDAAKKVLRYRSYFGRDGGVTV' A
#
# COMPACT_ATOMS: atom_id res chain seq x y z
N MET A 1 -10.31 24.41 -23.98
CA MET A 1 -10.37 24.44 -22.51
C MET A 1 -9.94 23.07 -21.99
N GLN A 2 -8.64 22.84 -21.82
CA GLN A 2 -8.14 21.62 -21.18
C GLN A 2 -8.49 21.68 -19.69
N GLN A 3 -9.32 20.77 -19.21
CA GLN A 3 -9.38 20.46 -17.78
C GLN A 3 -8.01 19.88 -17.40
N LYS A 4 -7.23 20.64 -16.64
CA LYS A 4 -5.98 20.19 -16.05
C LYS A 4 -6.38 19.24 -14.91
N GLY A 5 -6.57 17.97 -15.23
CA GLY A 5 -7.03 16.97 -14.27
C GLY A 5 -6.10 16.94 -13.06
N GLU A 6 -6.67 17.08 -11.85
CA GLU A 6 -5.92 16.88 -10.62
C GLU A 6 -5.29 15.48 -10.63
N ILE A 7 -4.01 15.41 -10.27
CA ILE A 7 -3.31 14.13 -10.11
C ILE A 7 -3.88 13.44 -8.88
N MET A 8 -4.62 12.35 -9.08
CA MET A 8 -5.20 11.57 -7.99
C MET A 8 -4.09 10.92 -7.15
N THR A 9 -4.18 11.07 -5.83
CA THR A 9 -3.27 10.45 -4.87
C THR A 9 -4.03 9.64 -3.83
N GLY A 10 -3.38 8.63 -3.27
CA GLY A 10 -3.82 7.89 -2.08
C GLY A 10 -2.82 8.06 -0.94
N ARG A 11 -3.28 7.97 0.31
CA ARG A 11 -2.42 8.06 1.49
C ARG A 11 -1.92 6.68 1.90
N VAL A 12 -0.61 6.53 1.97
CA VAL A 12 0.07 5.26 2.27
C VAL A 12 0.78 5.37 3.60
N HIS A 13 0.57 4.39 4.47
CA HIS A 13 1.32 4.23 5.71
C HIS A 13 2.73 3.70 5.41
N SER A 14 2.82 2.53 4.77
CA SER A 14 4.09 1.86 4.51
C SER A 14 4.02 0.87 3.35
N PHE A 15 5.20 0.48 2.86
CA PHE A 15 5.38 -0.62 1.91
C PHE A 15 6.23 -1.69 2.58
N GLN A 16 5.78 -2.94 2.55
CA GLN A 16 6.55 -4.08 3.01
C GLN A 16 6.91 -4.98 1.82
N SER A 17 8.20 -5.19 1.60
CA SER A 17 8.68 -6.17 0.62
C SER A 17 8.74 -7.57 1.25
N LEU A 18 8.56 -8.60 0.42
CA LEU A 18 8.74 -10.01 0.79
C LEU A 18 7.80 -10.52 1.91
N GLY A 19 6.58 -10.00 1.98
CA GLY A 19 5.53 -10.53 2.88
C GLY A 19 5.15 -11.96 2.48
N THR A 20 5.13 -12.87 3.44
CA THR A 20 4.81 -14.30 3.24
C THR A 20 3.55 -14.74 3.99
N VAL A 21 2.92 -13.83 4.74
CA VAL A 21 1.75 -14.07 5.58
C VAL A 21 0.53 -13.24 5.15
N ASP A 22 0.68 -12.42 4.12
CA ASP A 22 -0.32 -11.45 3.64
C ASP A 22 -1.02 -11.93 2.35
N GLY A 23 -0.99 -13.25 2.11
CA GLY A 23 -1.59 -13.93 0.96
C GLY A 23 -0.69 -15.02 0.38
N PRO A 24 -1.08 -15.65 -0.74
CA PRO A 24 -0.28 -16.68 -1.39
C PRO A 24 1.06 -16.14 -1.92
N GLY A 25 2.10 -16.97 -1.82
CA GLY A 25 3.44 -16.68 -2.31
C GLY A 25 4.13 -15.53 -1.58
N VAL A 26 5.13 -14.94 -2.24
CA VAL A 26 5.87 -13.76 -1.74
C VAL A 26 5.22 -12.50 -2.30
N ARG A 27 4.92 -11.54 -1.42
CA ARG A 27 4.12 -10.36 -1.77
C ARG A 27 4.80 -9.06 -1.39
N THR A 28 4.51 -8.01 -2.15
CA THR A 28 4.70 -6.64 -1.67
C THR A 28 3.37 -6.16 -1.10
N VAL A 29 3.38 -5.75 0.17
CA VAL A 29 2.19 -5.27 0.88
C VAL A 29 2.22 -3.75 0.92
N LEU A 30 1.12 -3.12 0.51
CA LEU A 30 0.89 -1.69 0.53
C LEU A 30 -0.10 -1.37 1.64
N PHE A 31 0.38 -0.97 2.81
CA PHE A 31 -0.51 -0.56 3.91
C PHE A 31 -1.02 0.86 3.65
N LEU A 32 -2.33 1.00 3.44
CA LEU A 32 -2.97 2.30 3.30
C LEU A 32 -3.10 3.00 4.66
N GLN A 33 -3.12 4.33 4.64
CA GLN A 33 -3.38 5.14 5.83
C GLN A 33 -4.88 5.38 5.97
N GLY A 34 -5.37 5.28 7.21
CA GLY A 34 -6.74 5.59 7.59
C GLY A 34 -7.55 4.33 7.86
N CYS A 35 -7.93 4.14 9.12
CA CYS A 35 -8.89 3.11 9.52
C CYS A 35 -9.86 3.72 10.54
N PRO A 36 -11.19 3.69 10.30
CA PRO A 36 -12.16 4.24 11.23
C PRO A 36 -12.43 3.31 12.43
N LEU A 37 -11.97 2.07 12.37
CA LEU A 37 -12.14 1.09 13.45
C LEU A 37 -11.13 1.34 14.58
N ARG A 38 -11.47 0.90 15.79
CA ARG A 38 -10.62 0.99 16.99
C ARG A 38 -10.55 -0.36 17.69
N CYS A 39 -10.13 -1.37 16.93
CA CYS A 39 -10.05 -2.74 17.42
C CYS A 39 -9.14 -2.81 18.67
N PRO A 40 -9.53 -3.52 19.74
CA PRO A 40 -8.78 -3.55 21.01
C PRO A 40 -7.40 -4.21 20.89
N TYR A 41 -7.17 -5.00 19.85
CA TYR A 41 -5.90 -5.67 19.52
C TYR A 41 -5.42 -5.27 18.11
N CYS A 42 -5.64 -4.01 17.71
CA CYS A 42 -5.16 -3.51 16.44
C CYS A 42 -3.63 -3.63 16.37
N HIS A 43 -3.12 -4.32 15.35
CA HIS A 43 -1.69 -4.48 15.17
C HIS A 43 -1.02 -3.19 14.65
N ASN A 44 -1.79 -2.35 13.93
CA ASN A 44 -1.31 -1.12 13.29
C ASN A 44 -2.14 0.10 13.75
N PRO A 45 -2.14 0.47 15.04
CA PRO A 45 -2.94 1.60 15.55
C PRO A 45 -2.46 2.96 15.02
N ASP A 46 -1.22 3.04 14.54
CA ASP A 46 -0.63 4.16 13.81
C ASP A 46 -1.32 4.46 12.47
N THR A 47 -2.03 3.48 11.89
CA THR A 47 -2.81 3.68 10.66
C THR A 47 -4.15 4.40 10.89
N TRP A 48 -4.54 4.66 12.15
CA TRP A 48 -5.87 5.20 12.48
C TRP A 48 -6.12 6.64 12.02
N ASP A 49 -5.08 7.48 12.02
CA ASP A 49 -5.20 8.86 11.59
C ASP A 49 -5.30 8.93 10.06
N LYS A 50 -6.44 9.41 9.55
CA LYS A 50 -6.65 9.56 8.10
C LYS A 50 -5.76 10.63 7.46
N GLU A 51 -5.24 11.58 8.24
CA GLU A 51 -4.36 12.65 7.74
C GLU A 51 -2.86 12.28 7.82
N GLY A 52 -2.53 11.10 8.39
CA GLY A 52 -1.17 10.58 8.51
C GLY A 52 -0.60 10.02 7.20
N GLY A 53 0.54 9.34 7.24
CA GLY A 53 1.12 8.69 6.05
C GLY A 53 1.55 9.67 4.94
N THR A 54 1.80 9.14 3.73
CA THR A 54 2.33 9.90 2.58
C THR A 54 1.36 9.86 1.41
N ALA A 55 1.13 11.01 0.75
CA ALA A 55 0.37 11.06 -0.51
C ALA A 55 1.21 10.46 -1.66
N VAL A 56 0.70 9.43 -2.32
CA VAL A 56 1.38 8.69 -3.38
C VAL A 56 0.44 8.53 -4.58
N THR A 57 0.97 8.71 -5.79
CA THR A 57 0.23 8.44 -7.03
C THR A 57 0.19 6.94 -7.32
N VAL A 58 -0.78 6.48 -8.11
CA VAL A 58 -0.82 5.07 -8.55
C VAL A 58 0.46 4.69 -9.30
N ASP A 59 0.96 5.57 -10.17
CA ASP A 59 2.17 5.33 -10.94
C ASP A 59 3.41 5.16 -10.04
N ASP A 60 3.56 5.99 -9.01
CA ASP A 60 4.71 5.90 -8.10
C ASP A 60 4.61 4.70 -7.16
N ALA A 61 3.40 4.35 -6.71
CA ALA A 61 3.17 3.11 -5.97
C ALA A 61 3.51 1.88 -6.83
N ALA A 62 3.03 1.84 -8.08
CA ALA A 62 3.31 0.75 -9.01
C ALA A 62 4.82 0.64 -9.32
N LYS A 63 5.51 1.76 -9.58
CA LYS A 63 6.98 1.76 -9.77
C LYS A 63 7.70 1.17 -8.57
N LYS A 64 7.29 1.49 -7.34
CA LYS A 64 7.91 0.96 -6.12
C LYS A 64 7.66 -0.53 -5.96
N VAL A 65 6.43 -0.99 -6.18
CA VAL A 65 6.05 -2.40 -6.10
C VAL A 65 6.79 -3.24 -7.15
N LEU A 66 6.87 -2.75 -8.39
CA LEU A 66 7.48 -3.48 -9.51
C LEU A 66 8.98 -3.72 -9.34
N ARG A 67 9.67 -2.99 -8.45
CA ARG A 67 11.08 -3.28 -8.09
C ARG A 67 11.26 -4.67 -7.51
N TYR A 68 10.21 -5.25 -6.91
CA TYR A 68 10.26 -6.56 -6.25
C TYR A 68 9.61 -7.66 -7.09
N ARG A 69 9.23 -7.39 -8.34
CA ARG A 69 8.52 -8.33 -9.21
C ARG A 69 9.22 -9.69 -9.36
N SER A 70 10.55 -9.71 -9.39
CA SER A 70 11.34 -10.94 -9.50
C SER A 70 11.12 -11.91 -8.34
N TYR A 71 10.66 -11.44 -7.19
CA TYR A 71 10.41 -12.26 -6.00
C TYR A 71 9.03 -12.88 -5.96
N PHE A 72 8.07 -12.43 -6.78
CA PHE A 72 6.68 -12.90 -6.70
C PHE A 72 6.53 -14.37 -7.07
N GLY A 73 7.42 -14.91 -7.89
CA GLY A 73 7.31 -16.30 -8.37
C GLY A 73 6.00 -16.51 -9.14
N ARG A 74 5.43 -17.72 -9.01
CA ARG A 74 4.18 -18.09 -9.71
C ARG A 74 2.93 -17.56 -9.01
N ASP A 75 2.92 -17.59 -7.67
CA ASP A 75 1.70 -17.40 -6.86
C ASP A 75 1.72 -16.12 -6.01
N GLY A 76 2.84 -15.39 -6.00
CA GLY A 76 2.99 -14.13 -5.27
C GLY A 76 2.38 -12.92 -5.99
N GLY A 77 2.65 -11.73 -5.48
CA GLY A 77 2.10 -10.51 -6.07
C GLY A 77 2.03 -9.32 -5.12
N VAL A 78 0.89 -8.63 -5.13
CA VAL A 78 0.67 -7.39 -4.38
C VAL A 78 -0.53 -7.56 -3.46
N THR A 79 -0.39 -7.14 -2.20
CA THR A 79 -1.52 -6.98 -1.27
C THR A 79 -1.69 -5.49 -1.00
N VAL A 80 -2.93 -5.01 -1.03
CA VAL A 80 -3.30 -3.62 -0.73
C VAL A 80 -4.42 -3.65 0.31
#